data_AF-A0A429BJG3-F1
#
_entry.id   AF-A0A429BJG3-F1
#
_cell.length_a   1.000
_cell.length_b   1.000
_cell.length_c   1.000
_cell.angle_alpha   90.00
_cell.angle_beta   90.00
_cell.angle_gamma   90.00
#
_symmetry.space_group_name_H-M   'P 1'
#
loop_
_entity.id
_entity.type
_entity.pdbx_description
1 polymer ?
#
loop_
_entity_poly.entity_id
_entity_poly.type
_entity_poly.pdbx_seq_one_letter_code
_entity_poly.pdbx_strand_id
1 'polypeptide(L)'
;MITQPQAMATPTPDPDEERRRIQTARLLAYRDDGPLVHALSGKLGKGLPPVPATLVALLAVIAVTVVGLPDKGPLLLLPVAITLLLVLPTAPRDHLSRFDWLTPPLLRGTEFLAMIAIGLAAGAPKWLLFVLVYVVGYHTYDTVYRTRQSIWPPAWVFHAGLGWELRLLLIGAGAALGWLTPVLAVLTAYLFVLFAVESVTSWVRLDKASAQAGADAEQDLEASPEDALEQATGEAEKG
;
A
#
# COMPACT_ATOMS: atom_id res chain seq x y z
N MET A 1 10.74 -34.86 42.85
CA MET A 1 10.01 -33.62 42.56
C MET A 1 10.71 -32.94 41.39
N ILE A 2 10.15 -33.08 40.18
CA ILE A 2 10.66 -32.40 38.98
C ILE A 2 9.80 -31.14 38.84
N THR A 3 10.38 -29.99 39.17
CA THR A 3 9.78 -28.69 38.90
C THR A 3 9.80 -28.46 37.39
N GLN A 4 8.64 -28.52 36.73
CA GLN A 4 8.54 -28.03 35.36
C GLN A 4 8.88 -26.53 35.34
N PRO A 5 9.75 -26.07 34.42
CA PRO A 5 9.96 -24.65 34.24
C PRO A 5 8.66 -24.02 33.73
N GLN A 6 8.10 -23.08 34.48
CA GLN A 6 7.01 -22.23 34.00
C GLN A 6 7.46 -21.57 32.70
N ALA A 7 6.75 -21.83 31.61
CA ALA A 7 6.90 -21.08 30.37
C ALA A 7 6.66 -19.61 30.71
N MET A 8 7.71 -18.78 30.64
CA MET A 8 7.58 -17.35 30.89
C MET A 8 6.59 -16.80 29.88
N ALA A 9 5.42 -16.36 30.36
CA ALA A 9 4.41 -15.71 29.54
C ALA A 9 5.09 -14.57 28.79
N THR A 10 4.98 -14.57 27.45
CA THR A 10 5.49 -13.49 26.63
C THR A 10 4.86 -12.19 27.14
N PRO A 11 5.65 -11.19 27.57
CA PRO A 11 5.10 -9.98 28.15
C PRO A 11 4.16 -9.32 27.14
N THR A 12 2.94 -9.01 27.57
CA THR A 12 1.96 -8.29 26.76
C THR A 12 2.60 -6.97 26.28
N PRO A 13 2.62 -6.68 24.98
CA PRO A 13 3.20 -5.44 24.46
C PRO A 13 2.54 -4.22 25.11
N ASP A 14 3.32 -3.16 25.33
CA ASP A 14 2.80 -1.86 25.76
C ASP A 14 1.74 -1.38 24.74
N PRO A 15 0.50 -1.06 25.17
CA PRO A 15 -0.55 -0.56 24.28
C PRO A 15 -0.12 0.63 23.41
N ASP A 16 0.76 1.50 23.92
CA ASP A 16 1.23 2.66 23.16
C ASP A 16 2.26 2.28 22.08
N GLU A 17 3.08 1.27 22.35
CA GLU A 17 4.01 0.72 21.36
C GLU A 17 3.26 0.08 20.19
N GLU A 18 2.25 -0.74 20.49
CA GLU A 18 1.43 -1.37 19.45
C GLU A 18 0.65 -0.34 18.63
N ARG A 19 0.13 0.73 19.26
CA ARG A 19 -0.51 1.85 18.57
C ARG A 19 0.43 2.50 17.56
N ARG A 20 1.67 2.81 17.96
CA ARG A 20 2.68 3.43 17.07
C ARG A 20 3.05 2.51 15.92
N ARG A 21 3.26 1.21 16.20
CA ARG A 21 3.56 0.20 15.18
C ARG A 21 2.47 0.12 14.11
N ILE A 22 1.19 0.09 14.52
CA ILE A 22 0.04 0.07 13.60
C ILE A 22 -0.02 1.36 12.77
N GLN A 23 0.24 2.52 13.39
CA GLN A 23 0.26 3.80 12.69
C GLN A 23 1.34 3.85 11.61
N THR A 24 2.58 3.46 11.94
CA THR A 24 3.68 3.35 10.98
C THR A 24 3.32 2.38 9.85
N ALA A 25 2.83 1.19 10.17
CA ALA A 25 2.46 0.20 9.16
C ALA A 25 1.39 0.72 8.19
N ARG A 26 0.39 1.47 8.68
CA ARG A 26 -0.62 2.13 7.84
C ARG A 26 0.01 3.13 6.88
N LEU A 27 0.86 4.02 7.38
CA LEU A 27 1.48 5.05 6.54
C LEU A 27 2.39 4.43 5.48
N LEU A 28 3.15 3.39 5.81
CA LEU A 28 3.96 2.64 4.85
C LEU A 28 3.09 1.97 3.78
N ALA A 29 1.97 1.34 4.16
CA ALA A 29 1.04 0.77 3.20
C ALA A 29 0.42 1.84 2.28
N TYR A 30 0.10 3.02 2.79
CA TYR A 30 -0.51 4.10 2.00
C TYR A 30 0.45 4.79 1.04
N ARG A 31 1.76 4.79 1.38
CA ARG A 31 2.81 5.30 0.48
C ARG A 31 2.94 4.45 -0.78
N ASP A 32 2.58 3.17 -0.71
CA ASP A 32 2.62 2.24 -1.86
C ASP A 32 4.02 2.19 -2.49
N ASP A 33 5.03 2.11 -1.62
CA ASP A 33 6.44 1.98 -1.98
C ASP A 33 6.67 0.62 -2.66
N GLY A 34 7.36 0.62 -3.81
CA GLY A 34 7.59 -0.58 -4.59
C GLY A 34 9.02 -1.14 -4.49
N PRO A 35 9.41 -1.99 -5.46
CA PRO A 35 10.67 -2.73 -5.42
C PRO A 35 11.92 -1.84 -5.30
N LEU A 36 11.94 -0.67 -5.93
CA LEU A 36 13.12 0.19 -5.91
C LEU A 36 13.30 0.87 -4.55
N VAL A 37 12.21 1.27 -3.91
CA VAL A 37 12.25 1.76 -2.52
C VAL A 37 12.75 0.66 -1.59
N HIS A 38 12.20 -0.55 -1.70
CA HIS A 38 12.62 -1.70 -0.90
C HIS A 38 14.11 -2.06 -1.09
N ALA A 39 14.62 -1.96 -2.31
CA ALA A 39 16.02 -2.26 -2.61
C ALA A 39 17.00 -1.19 -2.11
N LEU A 40 16.56 0.06 -1.96
CA LEU A 40 17.43 1.20 -1.67
C LEU A 40 17.27 1.78 -0.26
N SER A 41 16.14 1.58 0.42
CA SER A 41 15.85 2.20 1.73
C SER A 41 16.97 1.95 2.76
N GLY A 42 17.48 0.71 2.84
CA GLY A 42 18.60 0.35 3.74
C GLY A 42 19.94 1.04 3.42
N LYS A 43 20.07 1.67 2.25
CA LYS A 43 21.31 2.34 1.78
C LYS A 43 21.24 3.87 1.90
N LEU A 44 20.08 4.44 2.23
CA LEU A 44 19.82 5.89 2.19
C LEU A 44 20.09 6.62 3.53
N GLY A 45 20.76 5.95 4.47
CA GLY A 45 21.12 6.51 5.77
C GLY A 45 19.88 6.99 6.55
N LYS A 46 19.95 8.21 7.12
CA LYS A 46 18.85 8.79 7.93
C LYS A 46 17.64 9.25 7.10
N GLY A 47 17.78 9.35 5.78
CA GLY A 47 16.74 9.82 4.87
C GLY A 47 16.32 11.29 5.05
N LEU A 48 15.48 11.75 4.12
CA LEU A 48 14.90 13.10 4.12
C LEU A 48 13.64 13.20 4.97
N PRO A 49 13.32 14.39 5.50
CA PRO A 49 12.05 14.62 6.19
C PRO A 49 10.86 14.42 5.23
N PRO A 50 9.91 13.51 5.54
CA PRO A 50 8.90 13.06 4.58
C PRO A 50 8.01 14.17 4.00
N VAL A 51 7.36 14.94 4.88
CA VAL A 51 6.41 15.98 4.49
C VAL A 51 7.04 17.10 3.67
N PRO A 52 8.09 17.80 4.13
CA PRO A 52 8.67 18.88 3.32
C PRO A 52 9.24 18.36 2.00
N ALA A 53 9.88 17.18 1.99
CA ALA A 53 10.43 16.62 0.75
C ALA A 53 9.34 16.27 -0.28
N THR A 54 8.26 15.61 0.16
CA THR A 54 7.11 15.30 -0.71
C THR A 54 6.35 16.55 -1.16
N LEU A 55 6.24 17.56 -0.30
CA LEU A 55 5.63 18.85 -0.66
C LEU A 55 6.48 19.59 -1.72
N VAL A 56 7.80 19.65 -1.56
CA VAL A 56 8.69 20.24 -2.57
C VAL A 56 8.61 19.46 -3.89
N ALA A 57 8.51 18.13 -3.84
CA ALA A 57 8.33 17.31 -5.04
C ALA A 57 7.05 17.69 -5.78
N LEU A 58 5.92 17.79 -5.07
CA LEU A 58 4.65 18.20 -5.65
C LEU A 58 4.76 19.59 -6.30
N LEU A 59 5.27 20.58 -5.56
CA LEU A 59 5.41 21.95 -6.05
C LEU A 59 6.34 22.05 -7.27
N ALA A 60 7.44 21.29 -7.29
CA ALA A 60 8.36 21.24 -8.42
C ALA A 60 7.72 20.58 -9.66
N VAL A 61 6.95 19.50 -9.48
CA VAL A 61 6.20 18.88 -10.59
C VAL A 61 5.12 19.83 -11.12
N ILE A 62 4.41 20.57 -10.24
CA ILE A 62 3.48 21.64 -10.64
C ILE A 62 4.22 22.69 -11.48
N ALA A 63 5.36 23.20 -10.99
CA ALA A 63 6.12 24.24 -11.68
C ALA A 63 6.56 23.78 -13.09
N VAL A 64 7.11 22.58 -13.21
CA VAL A 64 7.50 22.01 -14.52
C VAL A 64 6.29 21.84 -15.44
N THR A 65 5.15 21.38 -14.90
CA THR A 65 3.91 21.22 -15.68
C THR A 65 3.40 22.57 -16.20
N VAL A 66 3.45 23.63 -15.38
CA VAL A 66 3.04 25.00 -15.74
C VAL A 66 3.98 25.62 -16.77
N VAL A 67 5.29 25.40 -16.65
CA VAL A 67 6.28 25.85 -17.64
C VAL A 67 6.05 25.17 -18.99
N GLY A 68 5.56 23.93 -18.96
CA GLY A 68 5.24 23.14 -20.15
C GLY A 68 6.28 22.05 -20.40
N LEU A 69 5.80 20.84 -20.62
CA LEU A 69 6.61 19.70 -21.03
C LEU A 69 6.64 19.62 -22.57
N PRO A 70 7.75 19.15 -23.17
CA PRO A 70 7.80 18.90 -24.60
C PRO A 70 6.92 17.70 -24.99
N ASP A 71 6.62 17.59 -26.28
CA ASP A 71 5.83 16.49 -26.85
C ASP A 71 6.58 15.14 -26.86
N LYS A 72 7.92 15.18 -26.86
CA LYS A 72 8.78 13.99 -26.92
C LYS A 72 10.16 14.23 -26.30
N GLY A 73 10.88 13.13 -26.06
CA GLY A 73 12.28 13.14 -25.66
C GLY A 73 12.51 13.07 -24.14
N PRO A 74 13.79 13.10 -23.72
CA PRO A 74 14.18 12.75 -22.36
C PRO A 74 13.68 13.71 -21.28
N LEU A 75 13.30 14.94 -21.63
CA LEU A 75 12.73 15.91 -20.68
C LEU A 75 11.40 15.45 -20.08
N LEU A 76 10.70 14.49 -20.70
CA LEU A 76 9.51 13.85 -20.11
C LEU A 76 9.82 13.01 -18.87
N LEU A 77 11.10 12.68 -18.62
CA LEU A 77 11.54 12.06 -17.36
C LEU A 77 11.70 13.07 -16.23
N LEU A 78 11.63 14.38 -16.49
CA LEU A 78 11.89 15.39 -15.46
C LEU A 78 10.92 15.31 -14.27
N PRO A 79 9.59 15.18 -14.44
CA PRO A 79 8.68 14.97 -13.31
C PRO A 79 9.03 13.70 -12.52
N VAL A 80 9.37 12.61 -13.22
CA VAL A 80 9.77 11.34 -12.62
C VAL A 80 11.04 11.50 -11.78
N ALA A 81 12.06 12.15 -12.33
CA ALA A 81 13.33 12.39 -11.64
C ALA A 81 13.12 13.25 -10.38
N ILE A 82 12.31 14.30 -10.47
CA ILE A 82 11.95 15.15 -9.32
C ILE A 82 11.31 14.30 -8.22
N THR A 83 10.29 13.50 -8.55
CA THR A 83 9.59 12.66 -7.57
C THR A 83 10.57 11.64 -6.96
N LEU A 84 11.36 10.94 -7.76
CA LEU A 84 12.31 9.94 -7.25
C LEU A 84 13.36 10.57 -6.33
N LEU A 85 14.01 11.65 -6.76
CA LEU A 85 15.11 12.26 -6.01
C LEU A 85 14.66 12.85 -4.67
N LEU A 86 13.43 13.35 -4.58
CA LEU A 86 12.92 13.98 -3.37
C LEU A 86 12.14 13.01 -2.47
N VAL A 87 11.40 12.06 -3.04
CA VAL A 87 10.53 11.17 -2.26
C VAL A 87 11.21 9.87 -1.87
N LEU A 88 11.99 9.25 -2.75
CA LEU A 88 12.66 7.96 -2.46
C LEU A 88 13.52 8.03 -1.17
N PRO A 89 14.31 9.09 -0.91
CA PRO A 89 15.09 9.19 0.32
C PRO A 89 14.27 9.38 1.59
N THR A 90 12.94 9.53 1.52
CA THR A 90 12.08 9.62 2.70
C THR A 90 11.73 8.25 3.30
N ALA A 91 11.91 7.18 2.54
CA ALA A 91 11.52 5.81 2.92
C ALA A 91 12.16 5.25 4.20
N PRO A 92 13.42 5.60 4.59
CA PRO A 92 14.01 5.09 5.84
C PRO A 92 13.39 5.64 7.13
N ARG A 93 12.46 6.60 7.04
CA ARG A 93 11.84 7.25 8.21
C ARG A 93 10.71 6.39 8.78
N ASP A 94 10.49 6.53 10.09
CA ASP A 94 9.42 5.84 10.85
C ASP A 94 8.01 6.43 10.63
N HIS A 95 7.94 7.64 10.05
CA HIS A 95 6.71 8.35 9.73
C HIS A 95 5.81 8.67 10.95
N LEU A 96 6.43 8.95 12.11
CA LEU A 96 5.70 9.19 13.37
C LEU A 96 5.59 10.68 13.78
N SER A 97 6.01 11.62 12.94
CA SER A 97 5.83 13.06 13.20
C SER A 97 4.37 13.49 13.08
N ARG A 98 4.00 14.60 13.75
CA ARG A 98 2.65 15.20 13.78
C ARG A 98 2.02 15.38 12.40
N PHE A 99 2.83 15.62 11.36
CA PHE A 99 2.35 15.87 10.00
C PHE A 99 2.62 14.71 9.03
N ASP A 100 3.25 13.61 9.46
CA ASP A 100 3.64 12.53 8.54
C ASP A 100 2.44 11.80 7.91
N TRP A 101 1.25 11.95 8.48
CA TRP A 101 0.00 11.53 7.85
C TRP A 101 -0.27 12.23 6.51
N LEU A 102 0.36 13.37 6.24
CA LEU A 102 0.25 14.13 5.00
C LEU A 102 1.15 13.56 3.89
N THR A 103 2.14 12.72 4.23
CA THR A 103 3.06 12.15 3.25
C THR A 103 2.37 11.30 2.18
N PRO A 104 1.50 10.31 2.52
CA PRO A 104 0.80 9.54 1.50
C PRO A 104 -0.06 10.37 0.53
N PRO A 105 -0.92 11.32 0.97
CA PRO A 105 -1.72 12.11 0.03
C PRO A 105 -0.87 13.08 -0.83
N LEU A 106 0.20 13.66 -0.29
CA LEU A 106 1.13 14.48 -1.09
C LEU A 106 1.84 13.65 -2.16
N LEU A 107 2.33 12.46 -1.79
CA LEU A 107 2.95 11.53 -2.73
C LEU A 107 1.96 11.11 -3.82
N ARG A 108 0.74 10.73 -3.44
CA ARG A 108 -0.28 10.32 -4.42
C ARG A 108 -0.67 11.45 -5.37
N GLY A 109 -0.83 12.67 -4.85
CA GLY A 109 -1.05 13.85 -5.67
C GLY A 109 0.10 14.12 -6.64
N THR A 110 1.34 13.94 -6.19
CA THR A 110 2.54 14.11 -7.03
C THR A 110 2.59 13.07 -8.14
N GLU A 111 2.33 11.80 -7.81
CA GLU A 111 2.31 10.70 -8.77
C GLU A 111 1.23 10.94 -9.85
N PHE A 112 -0.01 11.22 -9.45
CA PHE A 112 -1.10 11.46 -10.40
C PHE A 112 -0.84 12.68 -11.28
N LEU A 113 -0.33 13.76 -10.70
CA LEU A 113 0.03 14.94 -11.48
C LEU A 113 1.11 14.62 -12.51
N ALA A 114 2.17 13.90 -12.12
CA ALA A 114 3.23 13.50 -13.04
C ALA A 114 2.72 12.58 -14.16
N MET A 115 1.90 11.57 -13.83
CA MET A 115 1.27 10.68 -14.82
C MET A 115 0.43 11.45 -15.84
N ILE A 116 -0.42 12.36 -15.35
CA ILE A 116 -1.32 13.17 -16.21
C ILE A 116 -0.49 14.14 -17.04
N ALA A 117 0.48 14.86 -16.45
CA ALA A 117 1.30 15.84 -17.16
C ALA A 117 2.10 15.19 -18.30
N ILE A 118 2.77 14.06 -18.03
CA ILE A 118 3.51 13.30 -19.05
C ILE A 118 2.56 12.77 -20.12
N GLY A 119 1.43 12.19 -19.70
CA GLY A 119 0.40 11.65 -20.59
C GLY A 119 -0.16 12.67 -21.55
N LEU A 120 -0.53 13.84 -21.05
CA LEU A 120 -1.09 14.92 -21.87
C LEU A 120 -0.04 15.53 -22.80
N ALA A 121 1.19 15.76 -22.32
CA ALA A 121 2.27 16.30 -23.13
C ALA A 121 2.62 15.38 -24.32
N ALA A 122 2.71 14.07 -24.09
CA ALA A 122 3.01 13.07 -25.12
C ALA A 122 1.77 12.64 -25.94
N GLY A 123 0.61 13.27 -25.76
CA GLY A 123 -0.58 13.01 -26.56
C GLY A 123 -1.28 11.67 -26.30
N ALA A 124 -1.13 11.09 -25.11
CA ALA A 124 -1.79 9.83 -24.75
C ALA A 124 -3.34 9.97 -24.70
N PRO A 125 -4.09 8.88 -24.97
CA PRO A 125 -5.54 8.90 -24.86
C PRO A 125 -6.01 9.25 -23.43
N LYS A 126 -6.80 10.32 -23.30
CA LYS A 126 -7.26 10.83 -21.98
C LYS A 126 -8.05 9.80 -21.18
N TRP A 127 -8.86 8.98 -21.85
CA TRP A 127 -9.62 7.91 -21.21
C TRP A 127 -8.69 6.86 -20.57
N LEU A 128 -7.56 6.56 -21.20
CA LEU A 128 -6.61 5.58 -20.69
C LEU A 128 -5.87 6.11 -19.46
N LEU A 129 -5.49 7.40 -19.47
CA LEU A 129 -4.95 8.08 -18.29
C LEU A 129 -5.95 8.08 -17.14
N PHE A 130 -7.22 8.38 -17.41
CA PHE A 130 -8.28 8.35 -16.42
C PHE A 130 -8.43 6.95 -15.80
N VAL A 131 -8.48 5.90 -16.62
CA VAL A 131 -8.59 4.52 -16.12
C VAL A 131 -7.35 4.14 -15.31
N LEU A 132 -6.14 4.50 -15.73
CA LEU A 132 -4.93 4.24 -14.95
C LEU A 132 -4.97 4.92 -13.57
N VAL A 133 -5.31 6.21 -13.53
CA VAL A 133 -5.45 6.96 -12.28
C VAL A 133 -6.54 6.34 -11.40
N TYR A 134 -7.66 5.93 -11.99
CA TYR A 134 -8.73 5.25 -11.26
C TYR A 134 -8.25 3.92 -10.65
N VAL A 135 -7.54 3.08 -11.41
CA VAL A 135 -7.01 1.80 -10.94
C VAL A 135 -6.05 1.98 -9.76
N VAL A 136 -5.11 2.91 -9.88
CA VAL A 136 -4.14 3.20 -8.82
C VAL A 136 -4.81 3.86 -7.61
N GLY A 137 -5.79 4.75 -7.85
CA GLY A 137 -6.59 5.39 -6.81
C GLY A 137 -7.46 4.39 -6.06
N TYR A 138 -8.07 3.43 -6.77
CA TYR A 138 -8.88 2.36 -6.19
C TYR A 138 -8.02 1.45 -5.30
N HIS A 139 -6.82 1.04 -5.75
CA HIS A 139 -5.88 0.29 -4.91
C HIS A 139 -5.53 1.03 -3.61
N THR A 140 -5.30 2.34 -3.69
CA THR A 140 -5.04 3.17 -2.51
C THR A 140 -6.27 3.21 -1.58
N TYR A 141 -7.45 3.39 -2.15
CA TYR A 141 -8.72 3.39 -1.42
C TYR A 141 -8.98 2.05 -0.72
N ASP A 142 -8.82 0.94 -1.45
CA ASP A 142 -8.99 -0.43 -0.96
C ASP A 142 -8.04 -0.71 0.22
N THR A 143 -6.77 -0.34 0.08
CA THR A 143 -5.75 -0.45 1.14
C THR A 143 -6.14 0.33 2.40
N VAL A 144 -6.65 1.56 2.26
CA VAL A 144 -7.12 2.36 3.41
C VAL A 144 -8.32 1.70 4.10
N TYR A 145 -9.28 1.17 3.35
CA TYR A 145 -10.47 0.55 3.94
C TYR A 145 -10.14 -0.77 4.62
N ARG A 146 -9.31 -1.62 4.00
CA ARG A 146 -8.90 -2.89 4.58
C ARG A 146 -8.10 -2.71 5.86
N THR A 147 -7.12 -1.79 5.87
CA THR A 147 -6.31 -1.54 7.07
C THR A 147 -7.09 -0.89 8.22
N ARG A 148 -8.23 -0.25 7.96
CA ARG A 148 -9.19 0.20 8.99
C ARG A 148 -9.96 -0.95 9.61
N GLN A 149 -10.18 -2.04 8.86
CA GLN A 149 -10.76 -3.29 9.36
C GLN A 149 -9.71 -4.29 9.84
N SER A 150 -8.47 -3.85 10.05
CA SER A 150 -7.33 -4.68 10.46
C SER A 150 -6.96 -5.80 9.48
N ILE A 151 -7.34 -5.64 8.21
CA ILE A 151 -6.97 -6.53 7.11
C ILE A 151 -5.83 -5.87 6.35
N TRP A 152 -4.70 -6.57 6.27
CA TRP A 152 -3.51 -6.02 5.64
C TRP A 152 -3.30 -6.65 4.26
N PRO A 153 -3.11 -5.84 3.20
CA PRO A 153 -2.69 -6.37 1.92
C PRO A 153 -1.36 -7.12 2.09
N PRO A 154 -1.21 -8.32 1.49
CA PRO A 154 0.02 -9.06 1.59
C PRO A 154 1.16 -8.32 0.87
N ALA A 155 2.37 -8.37 1.45
CA ALA A 155 3.51 -7.56 1.00
C ALA A 155 3.90 -7.72 -0.48
N TRP A 156 3.60 -8.90 -1.08
CA TRP A 156 3.86 -9.17 -2.49
C TRP A 156 3.04 -8.27 -3.42
N VAL A 157 1.87 -7.78 -2.98
CA VAL A 157 0.98 -6.94 -3.79
C VAL A 157 1.62 -5.59 -4.08
N PHE A 158 2.34 -5.02 -3.11
CA PHE A 158 3.07 -3.76 -3.31
C PHE A 158 4.24 -3.93 -4.29
N HIS A 159 4.92 -5.09 -4.24
CA HIS A 159 5.98 -5.42 -5.20
C HIS A 159 5.43 -5.64 -6.61
N ALA A 160 4.39 -6.46 -6.75
CA ALA A 160 3.72 -6.73 -8.03
C ALA A 160 3.03 -5.48 -8.58
N GLY A 161 2.50 -4.62 -7.71
CA GLY A 161 1.89 -3.33 -8.07
C GLY A 161 2.89 -2.29 -8.57
N LEU A 162 4.19 -2.64 -8.61
CA LEU A 162 5.32 -1.84 -9.09
C LEU A 162 5.65 -0.59 -8.26
N GLY A 163 4.84 -0.27 -7.26
CA GLY A 163 4.92 0.96 -6.48
C GLY A 163 4.82 2.23 -7.31
N TRP A 164 4.82 3.38 -6.64
CA TRP A 164 4.76 4.68 -7.32
C TRP A 164 5.99 4.92 -8.21
N GLU A 165 7.14 4.36 -7.83
CA GLU A 165 8.40 4.68 -8.45
C GLU A 165 8.60 3.97 -9.79
N LEU A 166 8.35 2.65 -9.89
CA LEU A 166 8.49 1.96 -11.18
C LEU A 166 7.34 2.32 -12.13
N ARG A 167 6.12 2.59 -11.63
CA ARG A 167 5.03 3.10 -12.47
C ARG A 167 5.42 4.40 -13.16
N LEU A 168 5.95 5.37 -12.41
CA LEU A 168 6.43 6.63 -12.99
C LEU A 168 7.62 6.43 -13.93
N LEU A 169 8.56 5.54 -13.60
CA LEU A 169 9.69 5.23 -14.48
C LEU A 169 9.25 4.62 -15.81
N LEU A 170 8.33 3.66 -15.79
CA LEU A 170 7.77 3.05 -17.01
C LEU A 170 7.06 4.08 -17.87
N ILE A 171 6.22 4.92 -17.26
CA ILE A 171 5.48 5.99 -17.95
C ILE A 171 6.44 7.00 -18.55
N GLY A 172 7.38 7.53 -17.76
CA GLY A 172 8.35 8.52 -18.23
C GLY A 172 9.29 7.97 -19.32
N ALA A 173 9.76 6.73 -19.18
CA ALA A 173 10.61 6.09 -20.19
C ALA A 173 9.82 5.80 -21.47
N GLY A 174 8.60 5.28 -21.35
CA GLY A 174 7.70 5.08 -22.49
C GLY A 174 7.45 6.38 -23.24
N ALA A 175 7.22 7.49 -22.52
CA ALA A 175 7.04 8.81 -23.11
C ALA A 175 8.32 9.33 -23.80
N ALA A 176 9.47 9.25 -23.12
CA ALA A 176 10.74 9.70 -23.67
C ALA A 176 11.14 8.94 -24.95
N LEU A 177 10.78 7.66 -25.05
CA LEU A 177 11.05 6.79 -26.20
C LEU A 177 9.96 6.86 -27.28
N GLY A 178 8.83 7.53 -27.05
CA GLY A 178 7.71 7.61 -27.99
C GLY A 178 6.78 6.40 -28.01
N TRP A 179 6.83 5.54 -26.99
CA TRP A 179 6.01 4.33 -26.81
C TRP A 179 4.98 4.45 -25.68
N LEU A 180 4.58 5.67 -25.30
CA LEU A 180 3.77 5.87 -24.09
C LEU A 180 2.42 5.14 -24.14
N THR A 181 1.67 5.26 -25.24
CA THR A 181 0.32 4.68 -25.34
C THR A 181 0.30 3.16 -25.13
N PRO A 182 1.13 2.35 -25.81
CA PRO A 182 1.17 0.90 -25.53
C PRO A 182 1.66 0.59 -24.11
N VAL A 183 2.62 1.35 -23.57
CA VAL A 183 3.07 1.20 -22.18
C VAL A 183 1.92 1.42 -21.20
N LEU A 184 1.14 2.50 -21.37
CA LEU A 184 -0.03 2.76 -20.55
C LEU A 184 -1.06 1.65 -20.67
N ALA A 185 -1.34 1.17 -21.89
CA ALA A 185 -2.35 0.12 -22.11
C ALA A 185 -2.00 -1.17 -21.36
N VAL A 186 -0.74 -1.62 -21.48
CA VAL A 186 -0.25 -2.82 -20.80
C VAL A 186 -0.23 -2.60 -19.29
N LEU A 187 0.30 -1.47 -18.82
CA LEU A 187 0.38 -1.16 -17.39
C LEU A 187 -1.01 -1.09 -16.75
N THR A 188 -1.96 -0.41 -17.39
CA THR A 188 -3.34 -0.30 -16.91
C THR A 188 -4.01 -1.67 -16.84
N ALA A 189 -3.92 -2.49 -17.90
CA ALA A 189 -4.52 -3.82 -17.90
C ALA A 189 -3.91 -4.73 -16.82
N TYR A 190 -2.59 -4.72 -16.68
CA TYR A 190 -1.87 -5.47 -15.66
C TYR A 190 -2.30 -5.08 -14.25
N LEU A 191 -2.26 -3.79 -13.92
CA LEU A 191 -2.63 -3.30 -12.58
C LEU A 191 -4.11 -3.47 -12.30
N PHE A 192 -4.98 -3.30 -13.29
CA PHE A 192 -6.42 -3.52 -13.15
C PHE A 192 -6.70 -4.96 -12.73
N VAL A 193 -6.15 -5.95 -13.45
CA VAL A 193 -6.34 -7.36 -13.12
C VAL A 193 -5.75 -7.69 -11.76
N LEU A 194 -4.51 -7.24 -11.49
CA LEU A 194 -3.82 -7.50 -10.23
C LEU A 194 -4.64 -7.01 -9.03
N PHE A 195 -5.03 -5.73 -9.02
CA PHE A 195 -5.72 -5.12 -7.89
C PHE A 195 -7.17 -5.57 -7.77
N ALA A 196 -7.88 -5.79 -8.89
CA ALA A 196 -9.24 -6.31 -8.84
C ALA A 196 -9.29 -7.73 -8.27
N VAL A 197 -8.41 -8.63 -8.70
CA VAL A 197 -8.35 -10.01 -8.18
C VAL A 197 -7.99 -10.01 -6.71
N GLU A 198 -6.98 -9.24 -6.30
CA GLU A 198 -6.55 -9.20 -4.90
C GLU A 198 -7.62 -8.60 -3.98
N SER A 199 -8.27 -7.52 -4.40
CA SER A 199 -9.36 -6.90 -3.65
C SER A 199 -10.54 -7.87 -3.49
N VAL A 200 -11.06 -8.43 -4.59
CA VAL A 200 -12.21 -9.36 -4.54
C VAL A 200 -11.89 -10.58 -3.68
N THR A 201 -10.72 -11.20 -3.87
CA THR A 201 -10.36 -12.39 -3.08
C THR A 201 -10.22 -12.09 -1.59
N SER A 202 -9.71 -10.91 -1.24
CA SER A 202 -9.56 -10.49 0.15
C SER A 202 -10.91 -10.21 0.82
N TRP A 203 -11.79 -9.47 0.16
CA TRP A 203 -13.13 -9.17 0.69
C TRP A 203 -14.00 -10.42 0.83
N VAL A 204 -13.94 -11.34 -0.13
CA VAL A 204 -14.67 -12.62 -0.05
C VAL A 204 -14.15 -13.51 1.10
N ARG A 205 -12.82 -13.50 1.36
CA ARG A 205 -12.25 -14.24 2.49
C ARG A 205 -12.70 -13.67 3.83
N LEU A 206 -12.77 -12.34 3.94
CA LEU A 206 -13.27 -11.67 5.14
C LEU A 206 -14.72 -12.05 5.41
N ASP A 207 -15.59 -11.92 4.41
CA ASP A 207 -17.01 -12.22 4.54
C ASP A 207 -17.26 -13.65 5.04
N LYS A 208 -16.54 -14.63 4.47
CA LYS A 208 -16.58 -16.02 4.92
C LYS A 208 -16.10 -16.21 6.37
N ALA A 209 -15.02 -15.54 6.75
CA ALA A 209 -14.50 -15.62 8.12
C ALA A 209 -15.47 -14.99 9.14
N SER A 210 -16.10 -13.88 8.79
CA SER A 210 -17.12 -13.24 9.62
C SER A 210 -18.38 -14.10 9.76
N ALA A 211 -18.82 -14.74 8.68
CA ALA A 211 -19.95 -15.67 8.72
C ALA A 211 -19.66 -16.89 9.61
N GLN A 212 -18.46 -17.47 9.51
CA GLN A 212 -18.05 -18.60 10.35
C GLN A 212 -18.00 -18.21 11.83
N ALA A 213 -17.38 -17.08 12.17
CA ALA A 213 -17.30 -16.62 13.56
C ALA A 213 -18.69 -16.36 14.16
N GLY A 214 -19.67 -15.91 13.35
CA GLY A 214 -21.06 -15.77 13.78
C GLY A 214 -21.72 -17.12 14.07
N ALA A 215 -21.52 -18.11 13.21
CA ALA A 215 -22.04 -19.46 13.41
C ALA A 215 -21.43 -20.15 14.65
N ASP A 216 -20.12 -20.01 14.86
CA ASP A 216 -19.43 -20.56 16.02
C ASP A 216 -19.96 -19.91 17.32
N ALA A 217 -20.19 -18.59 17.32
CA ALA A 217 -20.75 -17.89 18.46
C ALA A 217 -22.22 -18.27 18.76
N GLU A 218 -23.01 -18.59 17.73
CA GLU A 218 -24.39 -19.11 17.91
C GLU A 218 -24.36 -20.52 18.53
N GLN A 219 -23.45 -21.39 18.05
CA GLN A 219 -23.24 -22.72 18.64
C GLN A 219 -22.82 -22.65 20.11
N ASP A 220 -21.91 -21.74 20.47
CA ASP A 220 -21.48 -21.53 21.86
C ASP A 220 -22.63 -21.07 22.77
N LEU A 221 -23.61 -20.33 22.24
CA LEU A 221 -24.79 -19.91 22.97
C LEU A 221 -25.84 -21.01 23.11
N GLU A 222 -25.93 -21.91 22.12
CA GLU A 222 -26.84 -23.06 22.13
C GLU A 222 -26.31 -24.24 22.97
N ALA A 223 -25.01 -24.33 23.21
CA ALA A 223 -24.42 -25.34 24.08
C ALA A 223 -24.87 -25.14 25.54
N SER A 224 -25.71 -26.05 26.05
CA SER A 224 -26.12 -26.00 27.45
C SER A 224 -24.94 -26.36 28.36
N PRO A 225 -24.77 -25.74 29.54
CA PRO A 225 -23.74 -26.13 30.49
C PRO A 225 -23.81 -27.61 30.90
N GLU A 226 -24.97 -28.26 30.73
CA GLU A 226 -25.16 -29.70 30.93
C GLU A 226 -24.49 -30.54 29.81
N ASP A 227 -24.56 -30.11 28.55
CA ASP A 227 -23.94 -30.79 27.40
C ASP A 227 -22.39 -30.77 27.50
N ALA A 228 -21.84 -29.67 28.00
CA ALA A 228 -20.40 -29.54 28.25
C ALA A 228 -19.93 -30.45 29.41
N LEU A 229 -20.79 -30.68 30.42
CA LEU A 229 -20.54 -31.58 31.55
C LEU A 229 -20.66 -33.06 31.14
N GLU A 230 -21.63 -33.41 30.29
CA GLU A 230 -21.77 -34.76 29.71
C GLU A 230 -20.61 -35.12 28.78
N GLN A 231 -20.10 -34.18 27.97
CA GLN A 231 -18.91 -34.41 27.15
C GLN A 231 -17.65 -34.65 28.01
N ALA A 232 -17.44 -33.84 29.06
CA ALA A 232 -16.28 -33.98 29.94
C ALA A 232 -16.31 -35.30 30.75
N THR A 233 -17.51 -35.78 31.13
CA THR A 233 -17.68 -37.06 31.84
C THR A 233 -17.58 -38.26 30.90
N GLY A 234 -18.11 -38.17 29.68
CA GLY A 234 -18.00 -39.22 28.66
C GLY A 234 -16.58 -39.43 28.10
N GLU A 235 -15.72 -38.42 28.13
CA GLU A 235 -14.29 -38.56 27.83
C GLU A 235 -13.51 -39.23 28.98
N ALA A 236 -13.93 -39.00 30.23
CA ALA A 236 -13.32 -39.63 31.41
C ALA A 236 -13.65 -41.13 31.54
N GLU A 237 -14.78 -41.60 31.02
CA GLU A 237 -15.14 -43.03 31.01
C GLU A 237 -14.46 -43.84 29.89
N LYS A 238 -13.80 -43.18 28.92
CA LYS A 238 -13.12 -43.84 27.79
C LYS A 238 -11.60 -44.03 27.99
N GLY A 239 -11.04 -43.56 29.10
CA GLY A 239 -9.63 -43.76 29.49
C GLY A 239 -9.46 -44.85 30.52
#